data_AF-A0A0F8XWD0-F1
#
_entry.id   AF-A0A0F8XWD0-F1
#
_cell.length_a   1.000
_cell.length_b   1.000
_cell.length_c   1.000
_cell.angle_alpha   90.00
_cell.angle_beta   90.00
_cell.angle_gamma   90.00
#
_symmetry.space_group_name_H-M   'P 1'
#
loop_
_entity.id
_entity.type
_entity.pdbx_description
1 polymer ?
#
loop_
_entity_poly.entity_id
_entity_poly.type
_entity_poly.pdbx_seq_one_letter_code
_entity_poly.pdbx_strand_id
1 'polypeptide(L)'
;IVAWVENPQASIFEDSLLTEYRLDYRSLTLDLSEEKFKDPGSLQITDFTLVGAPYGTSIQSVTDAAITGVTINLAFTGRDFDADSTNFRVEIDSSVLIQTETLTLGSDSLTIFAYVENPVAALSADTILHENSLGVRTLTIDLTEERFTDYTTLQTNDFVLVNAPGGLSIQSITGQAPTQVDIELQYTGIDFDVDSVNFAVDIASTELVQTTSGFLRSVPLIIEAYQENPVATLSSDSALREQRLDYRTLTVNLTEEMFSNYLTLGIADISLSGAPSGISIQSVTGISPYEADIELSYVGIDFDDDSSNFVLNINNSVLIQTESGILTSNALNIQAYVESPVATLSSGSALSEYVLDQQILTIDFTEEQF
;
A
#
# COMPACT_ATOMS: atom_id res chain seq x y z
N ILE A 1 -88.38 -13.42 -7.18
CA ILE A 1 -87.12 -13.61 -7.92
C ILE A 1 -86.14 -12.64 -7.29
N VAL A 2 -85.17 -13.13 -6.53
CA VAL A 2 -84.07 -12.27 -6.04
C VAL A 2 -83.11 -12.17 -7.22
N ALA A 3 -82.79 -10.95 -7.65
CA ALA A 3 -81.76 -10.76 -8.67
C ALA A 3 -80.44 -11.26 -8.09
N TRP A 4 -79.76 -12.13 -8.82
CA TRP A 4 -78.39 -12.50 -8.49
C TRP A 4 -77.52 -11.27 -8.77
N VAL A 5 -76.73 -10.86 -7.76
CA VAL A 5 -75.80 -9.75 -7.89
C VAL A 5 -74.49 -10.37 -8.35
N GLU A 6 -74.07 -10.05 -9.58
CA GLU A 6 -72.75 -10.46 -10.08
C GLU A 6 -71.69 -9.67 -9.31
N ASN A 7 -70.61 -10.32 -8.88
CA ASN A 7 -69.49 -9.71 -8.19
C ASN A 7 -68.21 -9.92 -9.02
N PRO A 8 -67.96 -9.06 -10.02
CA PRO A 8 -66.76 -9.11 -10.86
C PRO A 8 -65.48 -9.22 -10.02
N GLN A 9 -64.65 -10.21 -10.31
CA GLN A 9 -63.32 -10.32 -9.74
C GLN A 9 -62.29 -10.64 -10.82
N ALA A 10 -61.07 -10.14 -10.62
CA ALA A 10 -59.90 -10.50 -11.40
C ALA A 10 -58.88 -11.18 -10.47
N SER A 11 -58.45 -12.38 -10.83
CA SER A 11 -57.30 -13.05 -10.23
C SER A 11 -56.10 -12.86 -11.12
N ILE A 12 -54.91 -12.76 -10.52
CA ILE A 12 -53.64 -12.65 -11.23
C ILE A 12 -52.70 -13.76 -10.80
N PHE A 13 -52.00 -14.33 -11.77
CA PHE A 13 -51.02 -15.39 -11.54
C PHE A 13 -49.74 -15.05 -12.29
N GLU A 14 -48.62 -15.08 -11.59
CA GLU A 14 -47.30 -15.03 -12.20
C GLU A 14 -46.90 -16.38 -12.82
N ASP A 15 -46.23 -16.34 -13.96
CA ASP A 15 -45.68 -17.55 -14.59
C ASP A 15 -44.55 -18.19 -13.77
N SER A 16 -43.86 -17.38 -12.97
CA SER A 16 -42.82 -17.74 -12.01
C SER A 16 -42.62 -16.58 -11.03
N LEU A 17 -41.89 -16.83 -9.93
CA LEU A 17 -41.57 -15.82 -8.93
C LEU A 17 -41.06 -14.52 -9.58
N LEU A 18 -41.71 -13.40 -9.24
CA LEU A 18 -41.32 -12.09 -9.74
C LEU A 18 -40.13 -11.59 -8.92
N THR A 19 -38.95 -11.62 -9.51
CA THR A 19 -37.71 -11.07 -8.93
C THR A 19 -37.15 -10.02 -9.86
N GLU A 20 -36.55 -8.97 -9.33
CA GLU A 20 -35.91 -7.87 -10.07
C GLU A 20 -35.18 -8.29 -11.35
N TYR A 21 -34.20 -9.21 -11.26
CA TYR A 21 -33.41 -9.65 -12.41
C TYR A 21 -34.17 -10.44 -13.48
N ARG A 22 -35.40 -10.84 -13.21
CA ARG A 22 -36.19 -11.70 -14.10
C ARG A 22 -37.41 -11.02 -14.67
N LEU A 23 -37.76 -9.80 -14.20
CA LEU A 23 -38.99 -9.09 -14.55
C LEU A 23 -39.21 -8.95 -16.06
N ASP A 24 -38.16 -8.68 -16.83
CA ASP A 24 -38.23 -8.51 -18.30
C ASP A 24 -38.60 -9.80 -19.06
N TYR A 25 -38.58 -10.94 -18.37
CA TYR A 25 -38.94 -12.26 -18.91
C TYR A 25 -40.20 -12.85 -18.27
N ARG A 26 -40.90 -12.09 -17.43
CA ARG A 26 -42.08 -12.58 -16.70
C ARG A 26 -43.35 -12.26 -17.48
N SER A 27 -44.34 -13.12 -17.28
CA SER A 27 -45.70 -12.91 -17.75
C SER A 27 -46.70 -13.13 -16.62
N LEU A 28 -47.83 -12.44 -16.73
CA LEU A 28 -48.92 -12.48 -15.77
C LEU A 28 -50.16 -12.99 -16.49
N THR A 29 -50.80 -14.02 -15.97
CA THR A 29 -52.10 -14.47 -16.44
C THR A 29 -53.18 -13.84 -15.57
N LEU A 30 -54.08 -13.10 -16.19
CA LEU A 30 -55.31 -12.62 -15.57
C LEU A 30 -56.45 -13.59 -15.87
N ASP A 31 -57.24 -13.91 -14.84
CA ASP A 31 -58.46 -14.72 -14.95
C ASP A 31 -59.63 -13.97 -14.31
N LEU A 32 -60.74 -13.88 -15.03
CA LEU A 32 -61.93 -13.14 -14.67
C LEU A 32 -63.03 -14.09 -14.19
N SER A 33 -63.56 -13.84 -13.00
CA SER A 33 -64.74 -14.52 -12.47
C SER A 33 -65.91 -13.57 -12.37
N GLU A 34 -67.08 -13.99 -12.86
CA GLU A 34 -68.30 -13.16 -12.92
C GLU A 34 -68.11 -11.85 -13.71
N GLU A 35 -67.12 -11.84 -14.62
CA GLU A 35 -66.76 -10.75 -15.52
C GLU A 35 -66.27 -11.31 -16.86
N LYS A 36 -66.37 -10.53 -17.94
CA LYS A 36 -65.87 -10.88 -19.28
C LYS A 36 -65.32 -9.67 -20.02
N PHE A 37 -64.33 -9.92 -20.87
CA PHE A 37 -63.93 -8.94 -21.87
C PHE A 37 -64.98 -8.80 -22.98
N LYS A 38 -65.28 -7.57 -23.40
CA LYS A 38 -66.21 -7.26 -24.49
C LYS A 38 -65.73 -7.78 -25.85
N ASP A 39 -64.46 -7.53 -26.15
CA ASP A 39 -63.79 -7.97 -27.39
C ASP A 39 -62.33 -8.33 -27.09
N PRO A 40 -62.05 -9.59 -26.70
CA PRO A 40 -60.70 -10.04 -26.36
C PRO A 40 -59.66 -9.79 -27.47
N GLY A 41 -60.07 -9.86 -28.74
CA GLY A 41 -59.16 -9.69 -29.88
C GLY A 41 -58.69 -8.24 -30.09
N SER A 42 -59.32 -7.28 -29.41
CA SER A 42 -59.02 -5.85 -29.52
C SER A 42 -58.20 -5.29 -28.35
N LEU A 43 -57.93 -6.10 -27.33
CA LEU A 43 -57.23 -5.66 -26.12
C LEU A 43 -55.84 -5.10 -26.44
N GLN A 44 -55.53 -3.95 -25.83
CA GLN A 44 -54.29 -3.22 -26.00
C GLN A 44 -53.61 -3.02 -24.64
N ILE A 45 -52.31 -2.69 -24.66
CA ILE A 45 -51.55 -2.40 -23.43
C ILE A 45 -52.18 -1.28 -22.59
N THR A 46 -52.87 -0.32 -23.24
CA THR A 46 -53.51 0.83 -22.58
C THR A 46 -54.77 0.47 -21.81
N ASP A 47 -55.31 -0.72 -22.02
CA ASP A 47 -56.48 -1.21 -21.27
C ASP A 47 -56.10 -1.73 -19.87
N PHE A 48 -54.79 -1.76 -19.58
CA PHE A 48 -54.23 -2.28 -18.34
C PHE A 48 -53.29 -1.26 -17.72
N THR A 49 -53.36 -1.13 -16.40
CA THR A 49 -52.44 -0.31 -15.61
C THR A 49 -51.76 -1.17 -14.56
N LEU A 50 -50.43 -1.11 -14.51
CA LEU A 50 -49.67 -1.71 -13.42
C LEU A 50 -49.71 -0.80 -12.20
N VAL A 51 -50.20 -1.28 -11.07
CA VAL A 51 -50.24 -0.53 -9.82
C VAL A 51 -49.31 -1.17 -8.81
N GLY A 52 -48.50 -0.35 -8.13
CA GLY A 52 -47.53 -0.85 -7.15
C GLY A 52 -46.35 -1.59 -7.78
N ALA A 53 -46.10 -1.41 -9.08
CA ALA A 53 -44.91 -1.94 -9.74
C ALA A 53 -43.67 -1.10 -9.39
N PRO A 54 -42.47 -1.70 -9.31
CA PRO A 54 -41.24 -0.95 -9.14
C PRO A 54 -40.97 -0.06 -10.36
N TYR A 55 -40.17 0.98 -10.16
CA TYR A 55 -39.84 1.92 -11.23
C TYR A 55 -39.11 1.20 -12.37
N GLY A 56 -39.53 1.48 -13.61
CA GLY A 56 -38.95 0.84 -14.79
C GLY A 56 -39.69 -0.42 -15.23
N THR A 57 -40.67 -0.91 -14.47
CA THR A 57 -41.58 -1.97 -14.92
C THR A 57 -42.73 -1.40 -15.76
N SER A 58 -43.01 -2.04 -16.88
CA SER A 58 -44.07 -1.66 -17.82
C SER A 58 -44.70 -2.89 -18.48
N ILE A 59 -45.78 -2.70 -19.22
CA ILE A 59 -46.40 -3.76 -20.03
C ILE A 59 -45.73 -3.75 -21.40
N GLN A 60 -45.08 -4.86 -21.75
CA GLN A 60 -44.48 -5.07 -23.07
C GLN A 60 -45.55 -5.40 -24.12
N SER A 61 -46.45 -6.33 -23.78
CA SER A 61 -47.51 -6.79 -24.69
C SER A 61 -48.63 -7.49 -23.95
N VAL A 62 -49.76 -7.63 -24.64
CA VAL A 62 -50.94 -8.38 -24.21
C VAL A 62 -51.16 -9.49 -25.22
N THR A 63 -51.21 -10.75 -24.76
CA THR A 63 -51.32 -11.95 -25.60
C THR A 63 -52.36 -12.92 -25.05
N ASP A 64 -52.68 -13.95 -25.84
CA ASP A 64 -53.57 -15.06 -25.45
C ASP A 64 -54.94 -14.62 -24.90
N ALA A 65 -55.45 -13.52 -25.42
CA ALA A 65 -56.72 -12.95 -25.00
C ALA A 65 -57.90 -13.90 -25.30
N ALA A 66 -58.62 -14.24 -24.24
CA ALA A 66 -59.85 -15.01 -24.24
C ALA A 66 -60.95 -14.21 -23.53
N ILE A 67 -62.18 -14.73 -23.54
CA ILE A 67 -63.33 -14.00 -22.99
C ILE A 67 -63.26 -13.76 -21.49
N THR A 68 -62.53 -14.59 -20.75
CA THR A 68 -62.33 -14.47 -19.29
C THR A 68 -60.86 -14.39 -18.88
N GLY A 69 -59.92 -14.26 -19.82
CA GLY A 69 -58.51 -14.27 -19.42
C GLY A 69 -57.60 -13.69 -20.46
N VAL A 70 -56.42 -13.27 -20.02
CA VAL A 70 -55.42 -12.64 -20.87
C VAL A 70 -54.03 -12.77 -20.25
N THR A 71 -52.99 -12.84 -21.08
CA THR A 71 -51.59 -12.83 -20.64
C THR A 71 -50.99 -11.44 -20.85
N ILE A 72 -50.36 -10.90 -19.81
CA ILE A 72 -49.63 -9.63 -19.83
C ILE A 72 -48.14 -9.94 -19.72
N ASN A 73 -47.37 -9.62 -20.75
CA ASN A 73 -45.91 -9.75 -20.73
C ASN A 73 -45.31 -8.46 -20.18
N LEU A 74 -44.41 -8.58 -19.20
CA LEU A 74 -43.77 -7.43 -18.57
C LEU A 74 -42.51 -7.02 -19.35
N ALA A 75 -42.16 -5.75 -19.27
CA ALA A 75 -40.87 -5.20 -19.64
C ALA A 75 -40.26 -4.48 -18.43
N PHE A 76 -38.94 -4.56 -18.28
CA PHE A 76 -38.20 -3.91 -17.21
C PHE A 76 -36.94 -3.23 -17.73
N THR A 77 -36.73 -1.97 -17.37
CA THR A 77 -35.58 -1.19 -17.84
C THR A 77 -34.24 -1.61 -17.21
N GLY A 78 -34.25 -2.55 -16.25
CA GLY A 78 -33.09 -2.88 -15.43
C GLY A 78 -32.75 -1.79 -14.41
N ARG A 79 -33.74 -0.99 -14.01
CA ARG A 79 -33.54 0.07 -13.01
C ARG A 79 -33.63 -0.53 -11.62
N ASP A 80 -32.52 -0.47 -10.92
CA ASP A 80 -32.31 -0.99 -9.57
C ASP A 80 -33.38 -0.60 -8.53
N PHE A 81 -33.78 -1.55 -7.67
CA PHE A 81 -34.62 -1.33 -6.49
C PHE A 81 -34.37 -2.33 -5.34
N ASP A 82 -34.02 -1.81 -4.16
CA ASP A 82 -33.71 -2.64 -2.97
C ASP A 82 -34.91 -3.04 -2.07
N ALA A 83 -36.13 -2.68 -2.46
CA ALA A 83 -37.32 -2.88 -1.63
C ALA A 83 -38.41 -3.66 -2.37
N ASP A 84 -38.89 -4.73 -1.74
CA ASP A 84 -39.98 -5.54 -2.25
C ASP A 84 -41.23 -4.69 -2.54
N SER A 85 -41.81 -4.87 -3.72
CA SER A 85 -43.09 -4.26 -4.09
C SER A 85 -44.24 -5.21 -3.74
N THR A 86 -44.78 -5.06 -2.54
CA THR A 86 -45.74 -6.01 -1.93
C THR A 86 -47.21 -5.81 -2.34
N ASN A 87 -47.53 -4.73 -3.05
CA ASN A 87 -48.89 -4.37 -3.50
C ASN A 87 -48.98 -4.31 -5.03
N PHE A 88 -48.18 -5.10 -5.74
CA PHE A 88 -48.17 -5.13 -7.19
C PHE A 88 -49.44 -5.79 -7.72
N ARG A 89 -50.22 -5.11 -8.56
CA ARG A 89 -51.44 -5.64 -9.18
C ARG A 89 -51.67 -5.04 -10.57
N VAL A 90 -52.62 -5.60 -11.29
CA VAL A 90 -53.10 -5.04 -12.56
C VAL A 90 -54.51 -4.48 -12.37
N GLU A 91 -54.71 -3.25 -12.83
CA GLU A 91 -56.03 -2.67 -13.00
C GLU A 91 -56.45 -2.75 -14.46
N ILE A 92 -57.67 -3.21 -14.71
CA ILE A 92 -58.26 -3.38 -16.04
C ILE A 92 -59.28 -2.26 -16.26
N ASP A 93 -59.19 -1.52 -17.37
CA ASP A 93 -60.14 -0.46 -17.71
C ASP A 93 -61.55 -1.04 -17.93
N SER A 94 -62.55 -0.48 -17.25
CA SER A 94 -63.95 -0.93 -17.38
C SER A 94 -64.54 -0.79 -18.79
N SER A 95 -63.97 0.07 -19.64
CA SER A 95 -64.39 0.24 -21.02
C SER A 95 -64.25 -1.05 -21.85
N VAL A 96 -63.35 -1.97 -21.46
CA VAL A 96 -63.19 -3.28 -22.10
C VAL A 96 -63.91 -4.42 -21.39
N LEU A 97 -64.56 -4.16 -20.25
CA LEU A 97 -65.27 -5.13 -19.41
C LEU A 97 -66.80 -5.06 -19.60
N ILE A 98 -67.52 -6.16 -19.37
CA ILE A 98 -68.98 -6.23 -19.56
C ILE A 98 -69.74 -5.83 -18.28
N GLN A 99 -69.30 -6.31 -17.12
CA GLN A 99 -70.04 -6.19 -15.86
C GLN A 99 -69.60 -5.02 -14.97
N THR A 100 -68.31 -4.69 -14.96
CA THR A 100 -67.73 -3.72 -14.02
C THR A 100 -68.29 -2.31 -14.26
N GLU A 101 -68.95 -1.76 -13.23
CA GLU A 101 -69.56 -0.42 -13.27
C GLU A 101 -68.65 0.69 -12.70
N THR A 102 -67.53 0.31 -12.07
CA THR A 102 -66.50 1.25 -11.60
C THR A 102 -65.49 1.57 -12.71
N LEU A 103 -64.57 2.52 -12.51
CA LEU A 103 -63.62 2.91 -13.56
C LEU A 103 -62.68 1.76 -13.97
N THR A 104 -62.23 0.95 -13.00
CA THR A 104 -61.31 -0.16 -13.22
C THR A 104 -61.69 -1.38 -12.38
N LEU A 105 -61.35 -2.57 -12.86
CA LEU A 105 -61.37 -3.80 -12.05
C LEU A 105 -59.92 -4.14 -11.66
N GLY A 106 -59.62 -4.10 -10.37
CA GLY A 106 -58.31 -4.48 -9.84
C GLY A 106 -58.19 -5.99 -9.63
N SER A 107 -57.04 -6.55 -9.97
CA SER A 107 -56.70 -7.92 -9.58
C SER A 107 -56.31 -8.03 -8.11
N ASP A 108 -56.16 -9.26 -7.63
CA ASP A 108 -55.39 -9.55 -6.41
C ASP A 108 -53.95 -9.00 -6.50
N SER A 109 -53.28 -8.88 -5.35
CA SER A 109 -51.89 -8.38 -5.29
C SER A 109 -50.87 -9.52 -5.26
N LEU A 110 -49.76 -9.30 -5.95
CA LEU A 110 -48.54 -10.11 -5.95
C LEU A 110 -47.40 -9.32 -5.29
N THR A 111 -46.33 -10.02 -4.95
CA THR A 111 -45.08 -9.40 -4.49
C THR A 111 -44.02 -9.52 -5.57
N ILE A 112 -43.37 -8.40 -5.89
CA ILE A 112 -42.12 -8.41 -6.65
C ILE A 112 -40.98 -8.29 -5.65
N PHE A 113 -40.12 -9.30 -5.62
CA PHE A 113 -38.97 -9.35 -4.71
C PHE A 113 -37.82 -8.55 -5.30
N ALA A 114 -37.31 -7.62 -4.50
CA ALA A 114 -36.07 -6.90 -4.76
C ALA A 114 -34.87 -7.85 -4.65
N TYR A 115 -33.80 -7.53 -5.37
CA TYR A 115 -32.48 -8.05 -5.03
C TYR A 115 -31.73 -6.96 -4.28
N VAL A 116 -31.04 -7.31 -3.20
CA VAL A 116 -30.20 -6.37 -2.47
C VAL A 116 -28.76 -6.75 -2.76
N GLU A 117 -28.06 -5.91 -3.50
CA GLU A 117 -26.65 -6.08 -3.81
C GLU A 117 -25.79 -6.03 -2.55
N ASN A 118 -24.67 -6.74 -2.60
CA ASN A 118 -23.59 -6.65 -1.64
C ASN A 118 -22.28 -6.25 -2.36
N PRO A 119 -22.09 -4.94 -2.63
CA PRO A 119 -20.89 -4.40 -3.27
C PRO A 119 -19.60 -4.87 -2.60
N VAL A 120 -18.64 -5.33 -3.40
CA VAL A 120 -17.29 -5.69 -2.93
C VAL A 120 -16.25 -5.10 -3.88
N ALA A 121 -15.22 -4.49 -3.31
CA ALA A 121 -14.00 -4.09 -4.02
C ALA A 121 -12.85 -5.03 -3.63
N ALA A 122 -12.42 -5.88 -4.55
CA ALA A 122 -11.24 -6.73 -4.37
C ALA A 122 -9.99 -5.95 -4.79
N LEU A 123 -9.05 -5.74 -3.88
CA LEU A 123 -7.76 -5.13 -4.17
C LEU A 123 -6.72 -6.20 -4.43
N SER A 124 -5.93 -6.01 -5.48
CA SER A 124 -4.75 -6.82 -5.76
C SER A 124 -3.59 -5.92 -6.17
N ALA A 125 -2.37 -6.41 -5.99
CA ALA A 125 -1.17 -5.75 -6.47
C ALA A 125 -0.54 -6.60 -7.57
N ASP A 126 0.16 -5.94 -8.50
CA ASP A 126 0.91 -6.59 -9.58
C ASP A 126 1.95 -7.59 -9.05
N THR A 127 2.56 -7.26 -7.91
CA THR A 127 3.47 -8.12 -7.14
C THR A 127 3.30 -7.90 -5.65
N ILE A 128 4.03 -8.65 -4.82
CA ILE A 128 4.14 -8.34 -3.39
C ILE A 128 4.64 -6.89 -3.25
N LEU A 129 4.01 -6.14 -2.35
CA LEU A 129 4.33 -4.75 -2.06
C LEU A 129 5.47 -4.73 -1.05
N HIS A 130 6.69 -4.48 -1.52
CA HIS A 130 7.85 -4.20 -0.67
C HIS A 130 8.20 -2.73 -0.75
N GLU A 131 8.54 -2.14 0.39
CA GLU A 131 9.00 -0.75 0.53
C GLU A 131 9.90 -0.26 -0.60
N ASN A 132 11.01 -0.97 -0.83
CA ASN A 132 12.05 -0.63 -1.80
C ASN A 132 11.58 -0.63 -3.26
N SER A 133 10.33 -1.02 -3.51
CA SER A 133 9.75 -1.15 -4.84
C SER A 133 8.41 -0.46 -5.00
N LEU A 134 7.87 0.18 -3.95
CA LEU A 134 6.51 0.74 -3.90
C LEU A 134 6.21 1.75 -5.00
N GLY A 135 7.17 2.63 -5.31
CA GLY A 135 6.97 3.74 -6.25
C GLY A 135 6.83 3.35 -7.73
N VAL A 136 6.84 2.05 -8.04
CA VAL A 136 6.60 1.51 -9.38
C VAL A 136 5.52 0.42 -9.39
N ARG A 137 4.80 0.25 -8.28
CA ARG A 137 3.75 -0.77 -8.15
C ARG A 137 2.43 -0.27 -8.72
N THR A 138 1.63 -1.21 -9.20
CA THR A 138 0.27 -0.95 -9.65
C THR A 138 -0.69 -1.81 -8.84
N LEU A 139 -1.76 -1.20 -8.36
CA LEU A 139 -2.87 -1.92 -7.75
C LEU A 139 -4.01 -2.04 -8.76
N THR A 140 -4.69 -3.17 -8.76
CA THR A 140 -5.93 -3.36 -9.52
C THR A 140 -7.07 -3.56 -8.53
N ILE A 141 -8.15 -2.81 -8.73
CA ILE A 141 -9.41 -3.00 -8.03
C ILE A 141 -10.42 -3.63 -8.98
N ASP A 142 -10.97 -4.78 -8.57
CA ASP A 142 -12.09 -5.44 -9.23
C ASP A 142 -13.36 -5.31 -8.39
N LEU A 143 -14.44 -4.80 -9.01
CA LEU A 143 -15.75 -4.61 -8.39
C LEU A 143 -16.67 -5.80 -8.65
N THR A 144 -17.37 -6.26 -7.62
CA THR A 144 -18.44 -7.28 -7.70
C THR A 144 -19.72 -6.71 -7.13
N GLU A 145 -20.84 -6.91 -7.85
CA GLU A 145 -22.15 -6.30 -7.54
C GLU A 145 -22.07 -4.77 -7.38
N GLU A 146 -21.13 -4.16 -8.10
CA GLU A 146 -20.88 -2.73 -8.13
C GLU A 146 -20.23 -2.35 -9.45
N ARG A 147 -20.36 -1.09 -9.86
CA ARG A 147 -19.68 -0.54 -11.02
C ARG A 147 -19.46 0.96 -10.84
N PHE A 148 -18.50 1.48 -11.59
CA PHE A 148 -18.30 2.91 -11.73
C PHE A 148 -19.43 3.55 -12.54
N THR A 149 -19.85 4.75 -12.13
CA THR A 149 -20.80 5.58 -12.88
C THR A 149 -20.18 6.02 -14.21
N ASP A 150 -18.91 6.45 -14.21
CA ASP A 150 -18.10 6.69 -15.40
C ASP A 150 -16.62 6.35 -15.16
N TYR A 151 -16.22 5.14 -15.52
CA TYR A 151 -14.85 4.66 -15.34
C TYR A 151 -13.80 5.43 -16.16
N THR A 152 -14.19 6.19 -17.17
CA THR A 152 -13.24 6.90 -18.05
C THR A 152 -12.81 8.26 -17.51
N THR A 153 -13.49 8.76 -16.47
CA THR A 153 -13.27 10.09 -15.91
C THR A 153 -12.68 10.09 -14.50
N LEU A 154 -12.37 8.91 -13.96
CA LEU A 154 -11.84 8.72 -12.62
C LEU A 154 -10.57 9.54 -12.38
N GLN A 155 -10.46 10.11 -11.18
CA GLN A 155 -9.37 10.98 -10.73
C GLN A 155 -8.76 10.47 -9.44
N THR A 156 -7.54 10.91 -9.12
CA THR A 156 -6.83 10.47 -7.92
C THR A 156 -7.54 10.83 -6.62
N ASN A 157 -8.32 11.91 -6.59
CA ASN A 157 -9.10 12.34 -5.42
C ASN A 157 -10.37 11.52 -5.18
N ASP A 158 -10.75 10.64 -6.10
CA ASP A 158 -11.88 9.73 -5.93
C ASP A 158 -11.50 8.50 -5.09
N PHE A 159 -10.21 8.35 -4.80
CA PHE A 159 -9.62 7.25 -4.07
C PHE A 159 -8.83 7.77 -2.87
N VAL A 160 -8.90 7.06 -1.75
CA VAL A 160 -8.12 7.36 -0.55
C VAL A 160 -7.35 6.12 -0.11
N LEU A 161 -6.03 6.25 0.03
CA LEU A 161 -5.21 5.20 0.61
C LEU A 161 -5.43 5.14 2.13
N VAL A 162 -5.78 3.98 2.64
CA VAL A 162 -6.05 3.72 4.06
C VAL A 162 -4.90 2.90 4.62
N ASN A 163 -4.35 3.34 5.76
CA ASN A 163 -3.18 2.72 6.41
C ASN A 163 -1.95 2.61 5.48
N ALA A 164 -1.77 3.59 4.59
CA ALA A 164 -0.55 3.69 3.80
C ALA A 164 0.64 4.15 4.67
N PRO A 165 1.86 3.64 4.43
CA PRO A 165 3.07 4.16 5.05
C PRO A 165 3.32 5.62 4.65
N GLY A 166 4.13 6.32 5.44
CA GLY A 166 4.52 7.69 5.16
C GLY A 166 5.17 7.80 3.78
N GLY A 167 4.80 8.84 3.01
CA GLY A 167 5.39 9.05 1.69
C GLY A 167 4.78 8.25 0.54
N LEU A 168 3.86 7.31 0.81
CA LEU A 168 3.09 6.62 -0.23
C LEU A 168 1.87 7.45 -0.66
N SER A 169 1.67 7.59 -1.96
CA SER A 169 0.50 8.28 -2.53
C SER A 169 0.12 7.70 -3.89
N ILE A 170 -1.06 8.08 -4.38
CA ILE A 170 -1.53 7.70 -5.73
C ILE A 170 -0.86 8.62 -6.75
N GLN A 171 -0.18 8.02 -7.71
CA GLN A 171 0.42 8.71 -8.85
C GLN A 171 -0.64 8.99 -9.93
N SER A 172 -1.38 7.95 -10.32
CA SER A 172 -2.35 8.01 -11.41
C SER A 172 -3.45 6.98 -11.22
N ILE A 173 -4.57 7.20 -11.92
CA ILE A 173 -5.72 6.29 -11.99
C ILE A 173 -6.03 6.03 -13.46
N THR A 174 -6.24 4.76 -13.81
CA THR A 174 -6.68 4.34 -15.15
C THR A 174 -7.88 3.41 -15.03
N GLY A 175 -9.07 3.87 -15.42
CA GLY A 175 -10.24 2.99 -15.51
C GLY A 175 -10.12 2.04 -16.70
N GLN A 176 -10.17 0.73 -16.43
CA GLN A 176 -10.05 -0.31 -17.45
C GLN A 176 -11.41 -0.76 -17.97
N ALA A 177 -12.40 -0.87 -17.07
CA ALA A 177 -13.75 -1.30 -17.37
C ALA A 177 -14.73 -0.69 -16.37
N PRO A 178 -16.06 -0.78 -16.59
CA PRO A 178 -17.05 -0.34 -15.61
C PRO A 178 -16.89 -0.98 -14.22
N THR A 179 -16.20 -2.11 -14.11
CA THR A 179 -15.98 -2.83 -12.85
C THR A 179 -14.50 -2.96 -12.48
N GLN A 180 -13.59 -2.26 -13.17
CA GLN A 180 -12.15 -2.43 -12.95
C GLN A 180 -11.37 -1.12 -13.13
N VAL A 181 -10.45 -0.86 -12.21
CA VAL A 181 -9.54 0.30 -12.24
C VAL A 181 -8.13 -0.09 -11.80
N ASP A 182 -7.13 0.50 -12.44
CA ASP A 182 -5.73 0.41 -12.03
C ASP A 182 -5.29 1.71 -11.34
N ILE A 183 -4.48 1.56 -10.30
CA ILE A 183 -3.93 2.64 -9.46
C ILE A 183 -2.41 2.52 -9.47
N GLU A 184 -1.73 3.48 -10.08
CA GLU A 184 -0.28 3.56 -10.02
C GLU A 184 0.14 4.26 -8.72
N LEU A 185 1.09 3.68 -8.00
CA LEU A 185 1.61 4.22 -6.74
C LEU A 185 2.88 5.04 -6.99
N GLN A 186 3.05 6.11 -6.22
CA GLN A 186 4.33 6.81 -6.09
C GLN A 186 4.77 6.82 -4.63
N TYR A 187 6.07 6.73 -4.40
CA TYR A 187 6.66 6.67 -3.08
C TYR A 187 7.86 7.61 -2.99
N THR A 188 7.94 8.40 -1.92
CA THR A 188 9.03 9.37 -1.72
C THR A 188 10.33 8.73 -1.23
N GLY A 189 10.31 7.45 -0.86
CA GLY A 189 11.46 6.78 -0.23
C GLY A 189 11.65 7.14 1.24
N ILE A 190 10.58 7.51 1.95
CA ILE A 190 10.64 7.75 3.40
C ILE A 190 10.62 6.41 4.11
N ASP A 191 11.77 6.01 4.60
CA ASP A 191 12.01 4.75 5.31
C ASP A 191 10.93 4.34 6.34
N PHE A 192 10.60 3.05 6.39
CA PHE A 192 9.78 2.45 7.44
C PHE A 192 10.17 0.99 7.76
N ASP A 193 10.47 0.71 9.03
CA ASP A 193 10.86 -0.64 9.51
C ASP A 193 9.69 -1.56 9.92
N VAL A 194 8.44 -1.12 9.76
CA VAL A 194 7.26 -1.86 10.23
C VAL A 194 6.26 -2.04 9.10
N ASP A 195 5.88 -3.29 8.85
CA ASP A 195 4.86 -3.66 7.87
C ASP A 195 3.58 -2.81 8.05
N SER A 196 3.09 -2.24 6.95
CA SER A 196 1.80 -1.58 6.93
C SER A 196 0.71 -2.62 6.71
N VAL A 197 0.14 -3.08 7.83
CA VAL A 197 -0.97 -4.03 7.85
C VAL A 197 -2.31 -3.34 7.59
N ASN A 198 -3.23 -4.05 6.95
CA ASN A 198 -4.56 -3.54 6.59
C ASN A 198 -4.52 -2.33 5.64
N PHE A 199 -3.54 -2.29 4.74
CA PHE A 199 -3.48 -1.31 3.66
C PHE A 199 -4.64 -1.53 2.70
N ALA A 200 -5.46 -0.51 2.45
CA ALA A 200 -6.65 -0.61 1.61
C ALA A 200 -6.88 0.68 0.81
N VAL A 201 -7.86 0.64 -0.09
CA VAL A 201 -8.30 1.79 -0.87
C VAL A 201 -9.78 2.02 -0.62
N ASP A 202 -10.14 3.25 -0.22
CA ASP A 202 -11.52 3.71 -0.22
C ASP A 202 -11.87 4.33 -1.56
N ILE A 203 -13.01 3.95 -2.13
CA ILE A 203 -13.56 4.49 -3.37
C ILE A 203 -14.76 5.37 -3.01
N ALA A 204 -14.76 6.62 -3.45
CA ALA A 204 -15.85 7.55 -3.16
C ALA A 204 -17.19 7.04 -3.73
N SER A 205 -18.24 7.09 -2.91
CA SER A 205 -19.61 6.72 -3.34
C SER A 205 -20.14 7.53 -4.53
N THR A 206 -19.63 8.75 -4.77
CA THR A 206 -20.04 9.56 -5.93
C THR A 206 -19.66 8.93 -7.26
N GLU A 207 -18.65 8.04 -7.26
CA GLU A 207 -18.18 7.36 -8.47
C GLU A 207 -18.84 6.00 -8.66
N LEU A 208 -19.69 5.55 -7.73
CA LEU A 208 -20.26 4.21 -7.68
C LEU A 208 -21.77 4.23 -7.92
N VAL A 209 -22.34 3.10 -8.34
CA VAL A 209 -23.77 3.00 -8.65
C VAL A 209 -24.56 2.48 -7.46
N GLN A 210 -24.12 1.38 -6.82
CA GLN A 210 -24.85 0.75 -5.71
C GLN A 210 -24.48 1.35 -4.35
N THR A 211 -23.22 1.74 -4.16
CA THR A 211 -22.74 2.38 -2.94
C THR A 211 -23.15 3.84 -2.93
N THR A 212 -24.33 4.15 -2.38
CA THR A 212 -24.94 5.49 -2.45
C THR A 212 -24.46 6.51 -1.42
N SER A 213 -23.63 6.12 -0.45
CA SER A 213 -23.07 7.05 0.54
C SER A 213 -21.73 6.59 1.11
N GLY A 214 -20.91 7.55 1.56
CA GLY A 214 -19.59 7.27 2.13
C GLY A 214 -18.60 6.77 1.08
N PHE A 215 -18.07 5.57 1.29
CA PHE A 215 -17.09 4.93 0.42
C PHE A 215 -17.27 3.42 0.42
N LEU A 216 -16.84 2.78 -0.68
CA LEU A 216 -16.62 1.34 -0.73
C LEU A 216 -15.15 1.07 -0.44
N ARG A 217 -14.86 0.41 0.68
CA ARG A 217 -13.49 0.03 1.06
C ARG A 217 -13.10 -1.29 0.41
N SER A 218 -11.92 -1.33 -0.17
CA SER A 218 -11.37 -2.55 -0.71
C SER A 218 -10.97 -3.57 0.36
N VAL A 219 -10.86 -4.83 -0.04
CA VAL A 219 -10.17 -5.84 0.77
C VAL A 219 -8.73 -5.38 1.05
N PRO A 220 -8.22 -5.55 2.29
CA PRO A 220 -6.87 -5.10 2.62
C PRO A 220 -5.76 -5.98 2.05
N LEU A 221 -4.61 -5.35 1.82
CA LEU A 221 -3.31 -5.96 1.56
C LEU A 221 -2.32 -5.65 2.70
N ILE A 222 -1.13 -6.24 2.60
CA ILE A 222 0.03 -5.94 3.45
C ILE A 222 1.09 -5.27 2.55
N ILE A 223 1.72 -4.24 3.08
CA ILE A 223 2.97 -3.71 2.54
C ILE A 223 4.09 -4.14 3.49
N GLU A 224 5.05 -4.88 2.98
CA GLU A 224 6.19 -5.40 3.73
C GLU A 224 7.28 -4.32 3.81
N ALA A 225 7.70 -4.01 5.04
CA ALA A 225 8.88 -3.19 5.29
C ALA A 225 10.14 -3.90 4.78
N TYR A 226 11.11 -3.14 4.29
CA TYR A 226 12.44 -3.68 4.05
C TYR A 226 13.25 -3.47 5.32
N GLN A 227 13.82 -4.53 5.89
CA GLN A 227 14.71 -4.39 7.05
C GLN A 227 16.14 -4.28 6.57
N GLU A 228 16.72 -3.10 6.70
CA GLU A 228 18.13 -2.85 6.43
C GLU A 228 19.04 -3.63 7.37
N ASN A 229 20.23 -3.93 6.87
CA ASN A 229 21.36 -4.38 7.67
C ASN A 229 22.52 -3.38 7.54
N PRO A 230 22.53 -2.31 8.34
CA PRO A 230 23.58 -1.30 8.36
C PRO A 230 24.97 -1.89 8.55
N VAL A 231 25.90 -1.54 7.65
CA VAL A 231 27.32 -1.95 7.74
C VAL A 231 28.23 -0.75 7.51
N ALA A 232 29.22 -0.58 8.39
CA ALA A 232 30.35 0.31 8.18
C ALA A 232 31.59 -0.49 7.76
N THR A 233 32.23 -0.08 6.65
CA THR A 233 33.49 -0.65 6.18
C THR A 233 34.59 0.39 6.27
N LEU A 234 35.61 0.11 7.09
CA LEU A 234 36.78 0.94 7.29
C LEU A 234 37.94 0.44 6.42
N SER A 235 38.60 1.39 5.75
CA SER A 235 39.79 1.16 4.97
C SER A 235 40.82 2.25 5.26
N SER A 236 42.10 1.99 5.01
CA SER A 236 43.16 2.97 5.17
C SER A 236 43.83 3.28 3.83
N ASP A 237 44.32 4.51 3.70
CA ASP A 237 45.05 4.98 2.51
C ASP A 237 46.33 4.15 2.25
N SER A 238 46.93 3.61 3.30
CA SER A 238 48.08 2.73 3.27
C SER A 238 48.14 1.83 4.51
N ALA A 239 49.16 0.97 4.59
CA ALA A 239 49.41 0.17 5.79
C ALA A 239 49.60 1.09 7.01
N LEU A 240 48.85 0.83 8.08
CA LEU A 240 48.97 1.56 9.34
C LEU A 240 50.21 1.02 10.06
N ARG A 241 51.28 1.80 10.04
CA ARG A 241 52.52 1.53 10.78
C ARG A 241 52.74 2.65 11.76
N GLU A 242 53.12 2.29 12.98
CA GLU A 242 53.40 3.23 14.08
C GLU A 242 54.11 4.52 13.63
N GLN A 243 55.24 4.38 12.94
CA GLN A 243 56.09 5.48 12.48
C GLN A 243 55.41 6.47 11.51
N ARG A 244 54.20 6.16 11.04
CA ARG A 244 53.50 6.92 9.98
C ARG A 244 52.05 7.24 10.30
N LEU A 245 51.57 6.94 11.51
CA LEU A 245 50.16 7.06 11.90
C LEU A 245 49.61 8.49 11.72
N ASP A 246 50.38 9.53 12.03
CA ASP A 246 50.01 10.95 11.82
C ASP A 246 49.75 11.36 10.37
N TYR A 247 50.16 10.53 9.42
CA TYR A 247 50.01 10.80 7.99
C TYR A 247 48.97 9.89 7.35
N ARG A 248 48.20 9.15 8.14
CA ARG A 248 47.22 8.19 7.63
C ARG A 248 45.83 8.82 7.63
N THR A 249 45.10 8.52 6.57
CA THR A 249 43.68 8.80 6.45
C THR A 249 42.96 7.48 6.35
N LEU A 250 41.87 7.35 7.10
CA LEU A 250 40.94 6.23 7.00
C LEU A 250 39.71 6.70 6.24
N THR A 251 39.18 5.85 5.38
CA THR A 251 37.90 6.08 4.72
C THR A 251 36.89 5.08 5.25
N VAL A 252 35.77 5.57 5.75
CA VAL A 252 34.62 4.76 6.14
C VAL A 252 33.54 4.84 5.05
N ASN A 253 33.07 3.67 4.61
CA ASN A 253 31.98 3.50 3.67
C ASN A 253 30.80 2.84 4.37
N LEU A 254 29.59 3.36 4.15
CA LEU A 254 28.34 2.85 4.69
C LEU A 254 27.58 2.05 3.63
N THR A 255 27.02 0.91 4.02
CA THR A 255 26.12 0.09 3.20
C THR A 255 24.83 -0.14 3.96
N GLU A 256 23.69 0.09 3.30
CA GLU A 256 22.35 0.08 3.94
C GLU A 256 22.29 0.98 5.18
N GLU A 257 23.02 2.09 5.13
CA GLU A 257 23.10 3.12 6.17
C GLU A 257 23.51 4.44 5.51
N MET A 258 23.15 5.57 6.10
CA MET A 258 23.48 6.90 5.60
C MET A 258 23.70 7.88 6.74
N PHE A 259 24.61 8.83 6.55
CA PHE A 259 24.76 9.96 7.46
C PHE A 259 23.56 10.91 7.32
N SER A 260 22.92 11.24 8.44
CA SER A 260 21.78 12.18 8.47
C SER A 260 22.17 13.58 7.98
N ASN A 261 23.41 14.00 8.25
CA ASN A 261 24.03 15.17 7.64
C ASN A 261 25.56 15.03 7.57
N TYR A 262 26.06 14.52 6.45
CA TYR A 262 27.50 14.28 6.26
C TYR A 262 28.36 15.56 6.32
N LEU A 263 27.79 16.74 6.01
CA LEU A 263 28.53 18.01 5.98
C LEU A 263 28.84 18.57 7.37
N THR A 264 28.18 18.06 8.41
CA THR A 264 28.36 18.53 9.80
C THR A 264 29.07 17.52 10.69
N LEU A 265 29.58 16.42 10.12
CA LEU A 265 30.33 15.41 10.85
C LEU A 265 31.54 16.03 11.55
N GLY A 266 31.76 15.62 12.79
CA GLY A 266 32.88 16.06 13.60
C GLY A 266 33.47 14.93 14.44
N ILE A 267 34.56 15.27 15.13
CA ILE A 267 35.33 14.32 15.95
C ILE A 267 34.47 13.69 17.08
N ALA A 268 33.43 14.40 17.55
CA ALA A 268 32.56 13.88 18.60
C ALA A 268 31.61 12.77 18.13
N ASP A 269 31.38 12.64 16.82
CA ASP A 269 30.44 11.68 16.24
C ASP A 269 31.08 10.29 16.03
N ILE A 270 32.41 10.23 16.13
CA ILE A 270 33.22 9.06 15.83
C ILE A 270 34.18 8.80 17.00
N SER A 271 34.34 7.53 17.37
CA SER A 271 35.36 7.12 18.34
C SER A 271 36.17 5.95 17.82
N LEU A 272 37.41 5.86 18.30
CA LEU A 272 38.32 4.76 18.00
C LEU A 272 38.26 3.73 19.14
N SER A 273 38.26 2.46 18.80
CA SER A 273 38.40 1.36 19.75
C SER A 273 39.47 0.38 19.27
N GLY A 274 40.22 -0.22 20.20
CA GLY A 274 41.36 -1.08 19.87
C GLY A 274 42.58 -0.32 19.31
N ALA A 275 42.58 1.01 19.34
CA ALA A 275 43.76 1.79 18.97
C ALA A 275 44.84 1.72 20.06
N PRO A 276 46.13 1.56 19.70
CA PRO A 276 47.25 1.78 20.61
C PRO A 276 47.21 3.16 21.29
N SER A 277 47.92 3.27 22.42
CA SER A 277 47.99 4.52 23.17
C SER A 277 48.58 5.64 22.32
N GLY A 278 48.06 6.85 22.51
CA GLY A 278 48.55 8.02 21.79
C GLY A 278 47.93 8.25 20.41
N ILE A 279 47.07 7.35 19.92
CA ILE A 279 46.28 7.57 18.70
C ILE A 279 44.98 8.30 19.05
N SER A 280 44.64 9.31 18.26
CA SER A 280 43.40 10.07 18.32
C SER A 280 42.93 10.45 16.92
N ILE A 281 41.73 11.01 16.81
CA ILE A 281 41.20 11.55 15.56
C ILE A 281 41.60 13.03 15.48
N GLN A 282 42.29 13.39 14.41
CA GLN A 282 42.63 14.78 14.10
C GLN A 282 41.45 15.52 13.47
N SER A 283 40.78 14.90 12.50
CA SER A 283 39.66 15.50 11.78
C SER A 283 38.73 14.42 11.22
N VAL A 284 37.47 14.82 10.97
CA VAL A 284 36.47 14.03 10.27
C VAL A 284 35.92 14.90 9.15
N THR A 285 35.89 14.38 7.93
CA THR A 285 35.38 15.08 6.75
C THR A 285 34.36 14.18 6.04
N GLY A 286 33.08 14.55 6.06
CA GLY A 286 32.08 13.85 5.27
C GLY A 286 32.27 14.13 3.77
N ILE A 287 32.37 13.07 2.99
CA ILE A 287 32.57 13.14 1.53
C ILE A 287 31.22 13.04 0.81
N SER A 288 30.37 12.11 1.26
CA SER A 288 29.03 11.89 0.74
C SER A 288 28.10 11.39 1.86
N PRO A 289 26.80 11.22 1.63
CA PRO A 289 25.93 10.59 2.61
C PRO A 289 26.36 9.18 3.04
N TYR A 290 27.20 8.51 2.25
CA TYR A 290 27.65 7.14 2.50
C TYR A 290 29.15 7.03 2.82
N GLU A 291 29.89 8.15 2.83
CA GLU A 291 31.35 8.12 2.91
C GLU A 291 31.90 9.29 3.73
N ALA A 292 32.87 9.00 4.60
CA ALA A 292 33.63 10.01 5.34
C ALA A 292 35.11 9.61 5.45
N ASP A 293 35.98 10.63 5.48
CA ASP A 293 37.41 10.49 5.74
C ASP A 293 37.73 10.90 7.19
N ILE A 294 38.66 10.16 7.80
CA ILE A 294 39.12 10.33 9.18
C ILE A 294 40.64 10.44 9.17
N GLU A 295 41.16 11.61 9.52
CA GLU A 295 42.60 11.82 9.69
C GLU A 295 43.01 11.43 11.10
N LEU A 296 44.07 10.64 11.23
CA LEU A 296 44.61 10.23 12.52
C LEU A 296 45.67 11.20 13.02
N SER A 297 45.77 11.34 14.34
CA SER A 297 46.91 11.95 15.02
C SER A 297 47.49 10.98 16.04
N TYR A 298 48.81 10.90 16.09
CA TYR A 298 49.63 10.07 16.95
C TYR A 298 50.64 10.94 17.69
N VAL A 299 50.65 10.89 19.02
CA VAL A 299 51.57 11.71 19.82
C VAL A 299 52.96 11.10 19.99
N GLY A 300 53.26 9.98 19.30
CA GLY A 300 54.55 9.29 19.38
C GLY A 300 54.75 8.46 20.66
N ILE A 301 53.67 7.98 21.28
CA ILE A 301 53.78 7.05 22.43
C ILE A 301 54.04 5.64 21.90
N ASP A 302 55.30 5.26 21.97
CA ASP A 302 55.84 3.97 21.56
C ASP A 302 54.98 2.74 21.95
N PHE A 303 54.85 1.78 21.03
CA PHE A 303 54.21 0.48 21.26
C PHE A 303 54.84 -0.66 20.44
N ASP A 304 55.17 -1.76 21.11
CA ASP A 304 55.85 -2.93 20.50
C ASP A 304 54.92 -4.03 19.97
N ASP A 305 53.62 -3.98 20.28
CA ASP A 305 52.65 -5.01 19.91
C ASP A 305 51.70 -4.52 18.81
N ASP A 306 51.56 -5.32 17.75
CA ASP A 306 50.55 -5.08 16.71
C ASP A 306 49.13 -5.01 17.32
N SER A 307 48.33 -4.04 16.87
CA SER A 307 46.89 -4.04 17.14
C SER A 307 46.14 -4.68 15.99
N SER A 308 45.25 -5.64 16.29
CA SER A 308 44.44 -6.36 15.29
C SER A 308 42.93 -6.12 15.44
N ASN A 309 42.53 -5.28 16.40
CA ASN A 309 41.14 -4.98 16.72
C ASN A 309 40.83 -3.49 16.60
N PHE A 310 41.62 -2.75 15.82
CA PHE A 310 41.41 -1.33 15.60
C PHE A 310 40.16 -1.10 14.74
N VAL A 311 39.11 -0.54 15.34
CA VAL A 311 37.81 -0.29 14.72
C VAL A 311 37.40 1.17 14.92
N LEU A 312 36.50 1.60 14.04
CA LEU A 312 35.81 2.88 14.13
C LEU A 312 34.37 2.63 14.62
N ASN A 313 33.94 3.39 15.62
CA ASN A 313 32.58 3.39 16.13
C ASN A 313 31.90 4.71 15.77
N ILE A 314 30.77 4.66 15.07
CA ILE A 314 29.98 5.82 14.66
C ILE A 314 28.77 5.92 15.60
N ASN A 315 28.52 7.12 16.13
CA ASN A 315 27.36 7.38 16.98
C ASN A 315 26.06 7.35 16.16
N ASN A 316 25.02 6.70 16.69
CA ASN A 316 23.70 6.67 16.06
C ASN A 316 23.13 8.08 15.76
N SER A 317 23.52 9.11 16.52
CA SER A 317 22.99 10.47 16.37
C SER A 317 23.28 11.12 15.01
N VAL A 318 24.23 10.57 14.25
CA VAL A 318 24.57 11.02 12.90
C VAL A 318 24.16 10.03 11.81
N LEU A 319 23.49 8.93 12.17
CA LEU A 319 23.05 7.87 11.26
C LEU A 319 21.53 7.94 11.05
N ILE A 320 21.03 7.24 10.02
CA ILE A 320 19.60 7.19 9.70
C ILE A 320 19.01 5.84 10.12
N GLN A 321 19.61 4.72 9.69
CA GLN A 321 19.06 3.39 9.92
C GLN A 321 19.43 2.83 11.30
N THR A 322 20.63 3.12 11.79
CA THR A 322 21.04 2.75 13.15
C THR A 322 20.34 3.68 14.14
N GLU A 323 19.14 3.33 14.61
CA GLU A 323 18.36 4.20 15.51
C GLU A 323 18.92 4.29 16.94
N SER A 324 19.71 3.30 17.38
CA SER A 324 20.23 3.23 18.76
C SER A 324 21.68 2.72 18.83
N GLY A 325 22.46 3.25 19.77
CA GLY A 325 23.80 2.74 20.07
C GLY A 325 24.89 3.26 19.13
N ILE A 326 25.71 2.34 18.61
CA ILE A 326 26.86 2.63 17.75
C ILE A 326 26.91 1.66 16.58
N LEU A 327 27.29 2.15 15.39
CA LEU A 327 27.65 1.31 14.26
C LEU A 327 29.17 1.09 14.27
N THR A 328 29.61 -0.15 14.37
CA THR A 328 31.04 -0.53 14.45
C THR A 328 31.53 -1.02 13.10
N SER A 329 32.70 -0.54 12.66
CA SER A 329 33.31 -0.98 11.41
C SER A 329 33.96 -2.37 11.51
N ASN A 330 34.42 -2.91 10.37
CA ASN A 330 35.44 -3.96 10.41
C ASN A 330 36.74 -3.46 11.08
N ALA A 331 37.54 -4.41 11.58
CA ALA A 331 38.84 -4.13 12.14
C ALA A 331 39.91 -3.92 11.05
N LEU A 332 40.87 -3.06 11.36
CA LEU A 332 42.13 -2.91 10.65
C LEU A 332 43.28 -3.33 11.57
N ASN A 333 44.44 -3.62 10.96
CA ASN A 333 45.66 -3.91 11.69
C ASN A 333 46.56 -2.67 11.75
N ILE A 334 47.13 -2.40 12.91
CA ILE A 334 48.21 -1.42 13.11
C ILE A 334 49.47 -2.20 13.45
N GLN A 335 50.52 -1.99 12.66
CA GLN A 335 51.81 -2.63 12.84
C GLN A 335 52.67 -1.79 13.78
N ALA A 336 53.12 -2.39 14.88
CA ALA A 336 54.14 -1.85 15.76
C ALA A 336 55.48 -1.75 15.03
N TYR A 337 56.30 -0.77 15.40
CA TYR A 337 57.70 -0.77 15.04
C TYR A 337 58.50 -1.24 16.24
N VAL A 338 58.94 -2.49 16.24
CA VAL A 338 59.79 -3.01 17.32
C VAL A 338 61.20 -2.47 17.15
N GLU A 339 61.59 -1.52 18.00
CA GLU A 339 62.96 -1.02 18.07
C GLU A 339 63.92 -2.15 18.44
N SER A 340 65.16 -2.05 17.95
CA SER A 340 66.27 -2.87 18.44
C SER A 340 67.34 -1.96 19.03
N PRO A 341 67.14 -1.41 20.24
CA PRO A 341 68.07 -0.46 20.82
C PRO A 341 69.45 -1.11 21.01
N VAL A 342 70.50 -0.40 20.60
CA VAL A 342 71.90 -0.83 20.77
C VAL A 342 72.68 0.27 21.46
N ALA A 343 73.38 -0.10 22.53
CA ALA A 343 74.38 0.75 23.17
C ALA A 343 75.78 0.30 22.75
N THR A 344 76.54 1.17 22.10
CA THR A 344 77.94 0.90 21.74
C THR A 344 78.87 1.71 22.63
N LEU A 345 79.79 1.02 23.30
CA LEU A 345 80.84 1.64 24.11
C LEU A 345 82.11 1.78 23.27
N SER A 346 82.58 3.00 23.10
CA SER A 346 83.85 3.29 22.44
C SER A 346 84.81 4.05 23.37
N SER A 347 86.11 3.86 23.16
CA SER A 347 87.16 4.62 23.83
C SER A 347 87.92 5.45 22.80
N GLY A 348 88.29 6.69 23.15
CA GLY A 348 89.04 7.57 22.25
C GLY A 348 90.43 7.03 21.86
N SER A 349 90.98 6.10 22.64
CA SER A 349 92.20 5.35 22.33
C SER A 349 92.23 3.98 23.04
N ALA A 350 93.23 3.15 22.78
CA ALA A 350 93.37 1.86 23.45
C ALA A 350 93.48 2.04 24.97
N LEU A 351 92.64 1.31 25.71
CA LEU A 351 92.67 1.32 27.17
C LEU A 351 93.96 0.66 27.66
N SER A 352 94.80 1.42 28.37
CA SER A 352 95.97 0.90 29.07
C SER A 352 96.12 1.59 30.42
N GLU A 353 96.74 0.91 31.37
CA GLU A 353 96.90 1.37 32.76
C GLU A 353 97.49 2.78 32.86
N TYR A 354 98.42 3.13 31.96
CA TYR A 354 99.12 4.42 31.99
C TYR A 354 98.31 5.62 31.50
N VAL A 355 97.16 5.41 30.85
CA VAL A 355 96.36 6.49 30.23
C VAL A 355 94.91 6.51 30.71
N LEU A 356 94.53 5.61 31.63
CA LEU A 356 93.15 5.41 32.07
C LEU A 356 92.52 6.70 32.62
N ASP A 357 93.26 7.45 33.43
CA ASP A 357 92.80 8.71 34.06
C ASP A 357 92.53 9.84 33.06
N GLN A 358 92.93 9.67 31.80
CA GLN A 358 92.75 10.64 30.72
C GLN A 358 91.82 10.12 29.61
N GLN A 359 91.25 8.91 29.74
CA GLN A 359 90.35 8.37 28.74
C GLN A 359 88.94 8.94 28.87
N ILE A 360 88.32 9.19 27.72
CA ILE A 360 86.89 9.43 27.61
C ILE A 360 86.28 8.16 27.02
N LEU A 361 85.26 7.64 27.69
CA LEU A 361 84.38 6.62 27.18
C LEU A 361 83.13 7.30 26.61
N THR A 362 82.78 6.95 25.38
CA THR A 362 81.56 7.40 24.74
C THR A 362 80.60 6.22 24.67
N ILE A 363 79.36 6.43 25.10
CA ILE A 363 78.27 5.50 24.88
C ILE A 363 77.37 6.11 23.82
N ASP A 364 77.31 5.47 22.67
CA ASP A 364 76.39 5.86 21.59
C ASP A 364 75.20 4.90 21.59
N PHE A 365 74.00 5.46 21.71
CA PHE A 365 72.74 4.73 21.61
C PHE A 365 72.18 4.88 20.20
N THR A 366 71.72 3.79 19.60
CA THR A 366 70.92 3.81 18.37
C THR A 366 69.48 3.40 18.71
N GLU A 367 68.51 4.13 18.16
CA GLU A 367 67.07 3.86 18.32
C GLU A 367 66.54 4.04 19.76
N GLU A 368 67.24 4.81 20.61
CA GLU A 368 66.76 5.16 21.95
C GLU A 368 66.88 6.67 22.19
N GLN A 369 65.84 7.28 22.77
CA GLN A 369 65.82 8.70 23.16
C GLN A 369 65.56 8.83 24.67
N PHE A 370 66.35 9.69 25.34
CA PHE A 370 66.29 9.94 26.79
C PHE A 370 65.48 11.19 27.15
#